data_AF-A0A950L361-F1
#
_entry.id   AF-A0A950L361-F1
#
_cell.length_a   1.000
_cell.length_b   1.000
_cell.length_c   1.000
_cell.angle_alpha   90.00
_cell.angle_beta   90.00
_cell.angle_gamma   90.00
#
_symmetry.space_group_name_H-M   'P 1'
#
loop_
_entity.id
_entity.type
_entity.pdbx_description
1 polymer ?
#
loop_
_entity_poly.entity_id
_entity_poly.type
_entity_poly.pdbx_seq_one_letter_code
_entity_poly.pdbx_strand_id
1 'polypeptide(L)'
;MRVHVGHAVDAIILDPYGNVVLVTRRYNPGAGLKATPGGFIDPVKGRDGKSAVENAIVTALREATEETGISRRLLENAKIVRLGHRSYNRPFDIRVSWADMPGTEVKKGDFLAVSTQGF
;
A
#
# COMPACT_ATOMS: atom_id res chain seq x y z
N MET A 1 1.20 10.28 -21.78
CA MET A 1 1.13 8.91 -21.24
C MET A 1 2.53 8.50 -20.83
N ARG A 2 2.79 8.48 -19.52
CA ARG A 2 4.09 8.10 -18.92
C ARG A 2 3.94 6.80 -18.14
N VAL A 3 5.06 6.13 -17.91
CA VAL A 3 5.13 4.94 -17.05
C VAL A 3 5.88 5.33 -15.78
N HIS A 4 5.26 5.07 -14.63
CA HIS A 4 5.83 5.33 -13.31
C HIS A 4 5.98 4.03 -12.53
N VAL A 5 6.97 3.95 -11.65
CA VAL A 5 7.12 2.82 -10.73
C VAL A 5 6.41 3.17 -9.42
N GLY A 6 5.46 2.31 -9.02
CA GLY A 6 4.77 2.43 -7.75
C GLY A 6 5.17 1.29 -6.81
N HIS A 7 5.47 1.59 -5.56
CA HIS A 7 5.62 0.57 -4.53
C HIS A 7 4.39 0.58 -3.64
N ALA A 8 3.85 -0.60 -3.36
CA ALA A 8 2.69 -0.78 -2.49
C ALA A 8 3.04 -1.70 -1.32
N VAL A 9 2.25 -1.60 -0.26
CA VAL A 9 2.37 -2.43 0.93
C VAL A 9 1.01 -3.01 1.30
N ASP A 10 0.97 -4.31 1.59
CA ASP A 10 -0.17 -4.99 2.18
C ASP A 10 0.14 -5.32 3.65
N ALA A 11 -0.82 -5.06 4.55
CA ALA A 11 -0.76 -5.44 5.96
C ALA A 11 -1.59 -6.72 6.20
N ILE A 12 -0.96 -7.76 6.75
CA ILE A 12 -1.64 -8.98 7.19
C ILE A 12 -1.88 -8.89 8.69
N ILE A 13 -3.14 -8.63 9.04
CA ILE A 13 -3.56 -8.49 10.44
C ILE A 13 -4.23 -9.79 10.86
N LEU A 14 -3.72 -10.39 11.92
CA LEU A 14 -4.32 -11.54 12.58
C LEU A 14 -5.07 -11.08 13.83
N ASP A 15 -6.32 -11.51 13.97
CA ASP A 15 -7.05 -11.36 15.23
C ASP A 15 -6.53 -12.36 16.29
N PRO A 16 -6.97 -12.27 17.57
CA PRO A 16 -6.55 -13.19 18.62
C PRO A 16 -6.90 -14.67 18.38
N TYR A 17 -7.76 -14.97 17.40
CA TYR A 17 -8.17 -16.32 17.02
C TYR A 17 -7.44 -16.83 15.77
N GLY A 18 -6.53 -16.03 15.20
CA GLY A 18 -5.78 -16.37 13.99
C GLY A 18 -6.54 -16.11 12.69
N ASN A 19 -7.68 -15.42 12.72
CA ASN A 19 -8.38 -15.01 11.50
C ASN A 19 -7.68 -13.81 10.86
N VAL A 20 -7.66 -13.79 9.53
CA VAL A 20 -7.13 -12.66 8.76
C VAL A 20 -8.19 -11.59 8.62
N VAL A 21 -7.86 -10.35 9.01
CA VAL A 21 -8.72 -9.19 8.77
C VAL A 21 -8.64 -8.81 7.30
N LEU A 22 -9.79 -8.71 6.65
CA LEU A 22 -9.92 -8.29 5.26
C LEU A 22 -10.78 -7.04 5.16
N VAL A 23 -10.48 -6.23 4.16
CA VAL A 23 -11.26 -5.06 3.76
C VAL A 23 -11.96 -5.33 2.43
N THR A 24 -13.01 -4.56 2.14
CA THR A 24 -13.66 -4.60 0.83
C THR A 24 -13.15 -3.44 -0.01
N ARG A 25 -12.57 -3.74 -1.18
CA ARG A 25 -11.99 -2.72 -2.06
C ARG A 25 -13.07 -1.74 -2.52
N ARG A 26 -12.84 -0.45 -2.30
CA ARG A 26 -13.77 0.62 -2.72
C ARG A 26 -13.62 1.01 -4.19
N TYR A 27 -12.42 0.88 -4.72
CA TYR A 27 -12.05 1.38 -6.05
C TYR A 27 -11.60 0.26 -6.99
N ASN A 28 -11.75 0.51 -8.29
CA ASN A 28 -11.27 -0.38 -9.33
C ASN A 28 -9.73 -0.31 -9.46
N PRO A 29 -9.07 -1.39 -9.91
CA PRO A 29 -9.65 -2.70 -10.22
C PRO A 29 -10.04 -3.50 -8.97
N GLY A 30 -11.05 -4.36 -9.11
CA GLY A 30 -11.49 -5.28 -8.05
C GLY A 30 -12.40 -4.64 -7.00
N ALA A 31 -13.11 -3.57 -7.33
CA ALA A 31 -14.10 -3.00 -6.41
C ALA A 31 -15.13 -4.07 -5.96
N GLY A 32 -15.45 -4.10 -4.67
CA GLY A 32 -16.34 -5.10 -4.07
C GLY A 32 -15.68 -6.44 -3.70
N LEU A 33 -14.43 -6.69 -4.10
CA LEU A 33 -13.69 -7.89 -3.68
C LEU A 33 -13.05 -7.70 -2.30
N LYS A 34 -12.92 -8.80 -1.56
CA LYS A 34 -12.16 -8.84 -0.30
C LYS A 34 -10.65 -8.86 -0.58
N ALA A 35 -9.90 -8.06 0.17
CA ALA A 35 -8.44 -7.99 0.09
C ALA A 35 -7.84 -7.71 1.47
N THR A 36 -6.54 -7.89 1.62
CA THR A 36 -5.78 -7.33 2.75
C THR A 36 -5.81 -5.80 2.67
N PRO A 37 -5.81 -5.10 3.82
CA PRO A 37 -5.63 -3.66 3.81
C PRO A 37 -4.27 -3.30 3.23
N GLY A 38 -4.21 -2.28 2.38
CA GLY A 38 -2.97 -1.94 1.70
C GLY A 38 -3.09 -0.86 0.63
N GLY A 39 -1.97 -0.23 0.34
CA GLY A 39 -1.92 0.88 -0.60
C GLY A 39 -0.50 1.29 -0.94
N PHE A 40 -0.36 2.45 -1.59
CA PHE A 40 0.92 2.91 -2.12
C PHE A 40 1.80 3.53 -1.03
N ILE A 41 3.11 3.34 -1.15
CA ILE A 41 4.10 4.06 -0.35
C ILE A 41 4.11 5.50 -0.84
N ASP A 42 3.80 6.44 0.06
CA ASP A 42 3.71 7.84 -0.30
C ASP A 42 5.10 8.51 -0.36
N PRO A 43 5.28 9.49 -1.27
CA PRO A 43 6.44 10.38 -1.21
C PRO A 43 6.32 11.26 0.03
N VAL A 44 7.42 11.38 0.77
CA VAL A 44 7.53 12.24 1.96
C VAL A 44 8.70 13.21 1.78
N LYS A 45 8.63 14.38 2.42
CA LYS A 45 9.79 15.28 2.45
C LYS A 45 10.76 14.84 3.54
N GLY A 46 12.00 14.57 3.17
CA GLY A 46 13.10 14.31 4.08
C GLY A 46 13.46 15.55 4.91
N ARG A 47 14.24 15.36 5.99
CA ARG A 47 14.72 16.45 6.86
C ARG A 47 15.60 17.47 6.12
N ASP A 48 16.21 17.04 5.01
CA ASP A 48 17.03 17.84 4.11
C ASP A 48 16.22 18.51 2.98
N GLY A 49 14.89 18.41 3.01
CA GLY A 49 14.00 18.95 2.00
C GLY A 49 13.93 18.15 0.69
N LYS A 50 14.68 17.03 0.57
CA LYS A 50 14.63 16.16 -0.60
C LYS A 50 13.43 15.23 -0.54
N SER A 51 12.95 14.80 -1.72
CA SER A 51 11.94 13.75 -1.79
C SER A 51 12.51 12.43 -1.29
N ALA A 52 11.86 11.87 -0.29
CA ALA A 52 12.07 10.53 0.23
C ALA A 52 10.78 9.71 0.05
N VAL A 53 10.83 8.42 0.38
CA VAL A 53 9.66 7.55 0.39
C VAL A 53 9.34 7.15 1.82
N GLU A 54 8.05 6.99 2.12
CA GLU A 54 7.61 6.47 3.41
C GLU A 54 8.24 5.08 3.68
N ASN A 55 8.54 4.80 4.95
CA ASN A 55 9.01 3.47 5.33
C ASN A 55 7.85 2.48 5.19
N ALA A 56 8.09 1.32 4.60
CA ALA A 56 7.05 0.34 4.32
C ALA A 56 6.25 -0.14 5.55
N ILE A 57 6.85 -0.18 6.74
CA ILE A 57 6.12 -0.47 7.99
C ILE A 57 5.16 0.68 8.34
N VAL A 58 5.59 1.92 8.16
CA VAL A 58 4.77 3.10 8.41
C VAL A 58 3.60 3.15 7.43
N THR A 59 3.84 2.84 6.15
CA THR A 59 2.79 2.68 5.14
C THR A 59 1.81 1.57 5.51
N ALA A 60 2.29 0.39 5.92
CA ALA A 60 1.42 -0.72 6.35
C ALA A 60 0.49 -0.30 7.51
N LEU A 61 1.03 0.38 8.52
CA LEU A 61 0.27 0.87 9.67
C LEU A 61 -0.75 1.94 9.26
N ARG A 62 -0.38 2.85 8.36
CA ARG A 62 -1.28 3.89 7.84
C ARG A 62 -2.46 3.26 7.10
N GLU A 63 -2.19 2.43 6.10
CA GLU A 63 -3.22 1.77 5.28
C GLU A 63 -4.12 0.87 6.13
N ALA A 64 -3.55 0.10 7.06
CA ALA A 64 -4.30 -0.68 8.03
C ALA A 64 -5.26 0.19 8.85
N THR A 65 -4.80 1.33 9.37
CA THR A 65 -5.65 2.24 10.16
C THR A 65 -6.76 2.85 9.29
N GLU A 66 -6.43 3.35 8.11
CA GLU A 66 -7.36 4.04 7.21
C GLU A 66 -8.47 3.13 6.68
N GLU A 67 -8.14 1.89 6.34
CA GLU A 67 -9.10 0.97 5.70
C GLU A 67 -9.89 0.13 6.71
N THR A 68 -9.34 -0.14 7.90
CA THR A 68 -10.01 -0.97 8.93
C THR A 68 -10.62 -0.16 10.08
N GLY A 69 -10.15 1.06 10.32
CA GLY A 69 -10.52 1.86 11.50
C GLY A 69 -9.93 1.36 12.82
N ILE A 70 -9.05 0.34 12.80
CA ILE A 70 -8.37 -0.14 14.00
C ILE A 70 -7.41 0.94 14.51
N SER A 71 -7.36 1.11 15.84
CA SER A 71 -6.48 2.08 16.47
C SER A 71 -5.02 1.86 16.09
N ARG A 72 -4.37 2.91 15.59
CA ARG A 72 -2.93 2.91 15.29
C ARG A 72 -2.09 2.44 16.47
N ARG A 73 -2.43 2.88 17.70
CA ARG A 73 -1.72 2.46 18.92
C ARG A 73 -1.83 0.95 19.14
N LEU A 74 -2.95 0.33 18.78
CA LEU A 74 -3.10 -1.12 18.91
C LEU A 74 -2.22 -1.85 17.88
N LEU A 75 -2.22 -1.38 16.64
CA LEU A 75 -1.42 -1.95 15.55
C LEU A 75 0.09 -1.81 15.81
N GLU A 76 0.54 -0.68 16.35
CA GLU A 76 1.95 -0.46 16.72
C GLU A 76 2.44 -1.40 17.83
N ASN A 77 1.53 -1.89 18.68
CA ASN A 77 1.84 -2.88 19.71
C ASN A 77 1.70 -4.33 19.21
N ALA A 78 1.20 -4.54 17.99
CA ALA A 78 1.16 -5.86 17.39
C ALA A 78 2.57 -6.29 16.97
N LYS A 79 2.79 -7.61 16.91
CA LYS A 79 4.05 -8.14 16.37
C LYS A 79 4.09 -7.92 14.86
N ILE A 80 4.96 -7.04 14.41
CA ILE A 80 5.18 -6.77 12.98
C ILE A 80 6.18 -7.79 12.42
N VAL A 81 5.77 -8.58 11.44
CA VAL A 81 6.62 -9.60 10.81
C VAL A 81 6.71 -9.33 9.32
N ARG A 82 7.87 -8.83 8.87
CA ARG A 82 8.11 -8.65 7.43
C ARG A 82 8.08 -10.02 6.73
N LEU A 83 7.08 -10.25 5.89
CA LEU A 83 6.91 -11.51 5.16
C LEU A 83 7.81 -11.60 3.91
N GLY A 84 8.44 -10.49 3.55
CA GLY A 84 9.41 -10.41 2.47
C GLY A 84 8.93 -9.52 1.33
N HIS A 85 9.63 -9.59 0.20
CA HIS A 85 9.28 -8.88 -1.02
C HIS A 85 8.73 -9.90 -2.00
N ARG A 86 7.65 -9.56 -2.72
CA ARG A 86 7.30 -10.35 -3.90
C ARG A 86 8.46 -10.21 -4.91
N SER A 87 9.09 -11.32 -5.26
CA SER A 87 10.11 -11.34 -6.31
C SER A 87 9.50 -10.85 -7.63
N TYR A 88 10.26 -10.02 -8.36
CA TYR A 88 9.96 -9.42 -9.67
C TYR A 88 9.73 -10.45 -10.81
N ASN A 89 9.53 -11.73 -10.50
CA ASN A 89 9.41 -12.82 -11.47
C ASN A 89 8.05 -12.87 -12.21
N ARG A 90 7.18 -11.86 -12.03
CA ARG A 90 6.05 -11.60 -12.93
C ARG A 90 6.25 -10.23 -13.57
N PRO A 91 5.88 -10.04 -14.85
CA PRO A 91 5.84 -8.70 -15.42
C PRO A 91 4.94 -7.88 -14.49
N PHE A 92 5.40 -6.69 -14.13
CA PHE A 92 4.75 -5.74 -13.22
C PHE A 92 3.22 -5.81 -13.31
N ASP A 93 2.51 -5.68 -12.18
CA ASP A 93 1.08 -5.37 -12.25
C ASP A 93 0.97 -3.96 -12.82
N ILE A 94 0.78 -3.87 -14.14
CA ILE A 94 0.65 -2.61 -14.86
C ILE A 94 -0.79 -2.14 -14.66
N ARG A 95 -0.95 -1.13 -13.81
CA ARG A 95 -2.24 -0.48 -13.56
C ARG A 95 -2.32 0.83 -14.31
N VAL A 96 -3.48 1.17 -14.82
CA VAL A 96 -3.75 2.53 -15.30
C VAL A 96 -4.17 3.37 -14.09
N SER A 97 -3.58 4.56 -13.93
CA SER A 97 -4.03 5.50 -12.91
C SER A 97 -5.43 6.00 -13.27
N TRP A 98 -6.38 5.80 -12.36
CA TRP A 98 -7.78 6.18 -12.58
C TRP A 98 -8.10 7.62 -12.14
N ALA A 99 -7.16 8.28 -11.46
CA ALA A 99 -7.23 9.66 -10.99
C ALA A 99 -5.85 10.32 -11.01
N ASP A 100 -5.79 11.63 -10.86
CA ASP A 100 -4.54 12.33 -10.55
C ASP A 100 -4.11 11.95 -9.13
N MET A 101 -2.85 11.52 -8.94
CA MET A 101 -2.34 11.14 -7.62
C MET A 101 -1.78 12.39 -6.92
N PRO A 102 -2.40 12.88 -5.83
CA PRO A 102 -1.97 14.10 -5.16
C PRO A 102 -0.51 14.04 -4.71
N GLY A 103 0.21 15.15 -4.85
CA GLY A 103 1.62 15.22 -4.43
C GLY A 103 2.62 14.51 -5.35
N THR A 104 2.17 13.97 -6.48
CA THR A 104 3.01 13.33 -7.50
C THR A 104 2.81 13.97 -8.88
N GLU A 105 3.68 13.66 -9.84
CA GLU A 105 3.46 14.02 -11.25
C GLU A 105 2.53 13.06 -12.01
N VAL A 106 2.05 11.99 -11.36
CA VAL A 106 1.22 10.95 -11.99
C VAL A 106 -0.18 11.50 -12.29
N LYS A 107 -0.57 11.43 -13.57
CA LYS A 107 -1.88 11.87 -14.05
C LYS A 107 -2.83 10.72 -14.32
N LYS A 108 -4.14 11.00 -14.30
CA LYS A 108 -5.15 10.05 -14.79
C LYS A 108 -4.77 9.58 -16.20
N GLY A 109 -4.75 8.27 -16.40
CA GLY A 109 -4.38 7.63 -17.67
C GLY A 109 -2.89 7.26 -17.80
N ASP A 110 -2.02 7.65 -16.86
CA ASP A 110 -0.64 7.15 -16.82
C ASP A 110 -0.59 5.68 -16.35
N PHE A 111 0.49 4.98 -16.68
CA PHE A 111 0.70 3.59 -16.26
C PHE A 111 1.57 3.50 -15.01
N LEU A 112 1.18 2.63 -14.09
CA LEU A 112 1.88 2.32 -12.85
C LEU A 112 2.38 0.88 -12.93
N ALA A 113 3.68 0.69 -12.96
CA ALA A 113 4.31 -0.61 -12.73
C ALA A 113 4.39 -0.83 -11.21
N VAL A 114 3.50 -1.65 -10.65
CA VAL A 114 3.36 -1.80 -9.19
C VAL A 114 4.15 -2.99 -8.65
N SER A 115 4.97 -2.75 -7.62
CA SER A 115 5.63 -3.75 -6.79
C SER A 115 5.04 -3.75 -5.38
N THR A 116 4.52 -4.88 -4.90
CA THR A 116 3.92 -4.97 -3.56
C THR A 116 4.84 -5.69 -2.56
N GLN A 117 5.01 -5.14 -1.36
CA GLN A 117 5.65 -5.79 -0.22
C GLN A 117 4.60 -6.20 0.83
N GLY A 118 4.76 -7.35 1.48
CA GLY A 118 3.84 -7.81 2.53
C GLY A 118 4.46 -7.70 3.92
N PHE A 119 3.68 -7.23 4.89
CA PHE A 119 4.08 -7.04 6.29
C PHE A 119 3.06 -7.60 7.28
#